data_AF-A0A3N5QIH8-F1
#
_entry.id   AF-A0A3N5QIH8-F1
#
_cell.length_a   1.000
_cell.length_b   1.000
_cell.length_c   1.000
_cell.angle_alpha   90.00
_cell.angle_beta   90.00
_cell.angle_gamma   90.00
#
_symmetry.space_group_name_H-M   'P 1'
#
loop_
_entity.id
_entity.type
_entity.pdbx_description
1 polymer ?
#
loop_
_entity_poly.entity_id
_entity_poly.type
_entity_poly.pdbx_seq_one_letter_code
_entity_poly.pdbx_strand_id
1 'polypeptide(L)'
;MLKSFLIYSVLIFTIACTQKPTADPNYIKEINEWDAKRVNRLKADDGWLNLVGRFWLKQGESTFGSAKDNDIVVESSKLPEHIGSFIFKDSVVTFRALDGVNVMLGDMSVKEIVLVDDQKNDVTVLQIGSVKFNLIVRDTLYG
;
A
#
# COMPACT_ATOMS: atom_id res chain seq x y z
N MET A 1 -43.33 -56.35 -11.83
CA MET A 1 -42.69 -55.93 -10.57
C MET A 1 -41.21 -55.56 -10.75
N LEU A 2 -40.37 -56.40 -11.36
CA LEU A 2 -38.93 -56.11 -11.58
C LEU A 2 -38.63 -54.87 -12.46
N LYS A 3 -39.44 -54.59 -13.50
CA LYS A 3 -39.30 -53.39 -14.36
C LYS A 3 -39.62 -52.07 -13.63
N SER A 4 -40.64 -52.04 -12.76
CA SER A 4 -40.91 -50.86 -11.92
C SER A 4 -39.80 -50.64 -10.90
N PHE A 5 -39.26 -51.71 -10.31
CA PHE A 5 -38.15 -51.63 -9.36
C PHE A 5 -36.86 -51.05 -10.01
N LEU A 6 -36.59 -51.43 -11.26
CA LEU A 6 -35.47 -50.88 -12.04
C LEU A 6 -35.66 -49.37 -12.32
N ILE A 7 -36.87 -48.96 -12.71
CA ILE A 7 -37.21 -47.55 -12.99
C ILE A 7 -37.09 -46.69 -11.73
N TYR A 8 -37.58 -47.16 -10.58
CA TYR A 8 -37.44 -46.46 -9.30
C TYR A 8 -35.97 -46.36 -8.87
N SER A 9 -35.14 -47.39 -9.11
CA SER A 9 -33.71 -47.33 -8.78
C SER A 9 -32.94 -46.33 -9.66
N VAL A 10 -33.27 -46.24 -10.95
CA VAL A 10 -32.66 -45.26 -11.88
C VAL A 10 -33.09 -43.84 -11.53
N LEU A 11 -34.34 -43.63 -11.11
CA LEU A 11 -34.84 -42.32 -10.68
C LEU A 11 -34.20 -41.84 -9.37
N ILE A 12 -33.87 -42.73 -8.43
CA ILE A 12 -33.21 -42.38 -7.17
C ILE A 12 -31.72 -42.04 -7.41
N PHE A 13 -31.05 -42.73 -8.34
CA PHE A 13 -29.64 -42.51 -8.62
C PHE A 13 -29.36 -41.16 -9.32
N THR A 14 -30.30 -40.63 -10.10
CA THR A 14 -30.16 -39.32 -10.76
C THR A 14 -30.37 -38.13 -9.81
N ILE A 15 -31.17 -38.31 -8.75
CA ILE A 15 -31.42 -37.27 -7.73
C ILE A 15 -30.20 -37.09 -6.81
N ALA A 16 -29.47 -38.18 -6.51
CA ALA A 16 -28.29 -38.12 -5.65
C ALA A 16 -27.08 -37.44 -6.32
N CYS A 17 -26.92 -37.55 -7.64
CA CYS A 17 -25.79 -36.97 -8.39
C CYS A 17 -25.94 -35.48 -8.74
N THR A 18 -27.03 -34.82 -8.36
CA THR A 18 -27.30 -33.40 -8.72
C THR A 18 -27.27 -32.42 -7.54
N GLN A 19 -27.09 -32.89 -6.31
CA GLN A 19 -26.97 -32.00 -5.15
C GLN A 19 -25.53 -31.46 -5.04
N LYS A 20 -25.30 -30.26 -5.57
CA LYS A 20 -24.10 -29.48 -5.19
C LYS A 20 -24.21 -29.12 -3.71
N PRO A 21 -23.23 -29.47 -2.86
CA PRO A 21 -23.25 -29.01 -1.49
C PRO A 21 -23.20 -27.48 -1.48
N THR A 22 -24.24 -26.87 -0.93
CA THR A 22 -24.26 -25.43 -0.64
C THR A 22 -23.38 -25.18 0.57
N ALA A 23 -22.47 -24.22 0.48
CA ALA A 23 -21.64 -23.82 1.62
C ALA A 23 -22.53 -23.39 2.80
N ASP A 24 -22.04 -23.63 4.02
CA ASP A 24 -22.72 -23.21 5.25
C ASP A 24 -23.02 -21.69 5.19
N PRO A 25 -24.27 -21.24 5.40
CA PRO A 25 -24.62 -19.83 5.43
C PRO A 25 -23.76 -18.99 6.38
N ASN A 26 -23.32 -19.55 7.52
CA ASN A 26 -22.42 -18.87 8.45
C ASN A 26 -21.04 -18.65 7.85
N TYR A 27 -20.50 -19.65 7.16
CA TYR A 27 -19.24 -19.55 6.45
C TYR A 27 -19.32 -18.49 5.33
N ILE A 28 -20.41 -18.49 4.56
CA ILE A 28 -20.64 -17.47 3.52
C ILE A 28 -20.65 -16.06 4.14
N LYS A 29 -21.33 -15.89 5.28
CA LYS A 29 -21.36 -14.61 5.99
C LYS A 29 -19.96 -14.18 6.45
N GLU A 30 -19.20 -15.07 7.05
CA GLU A 30 -17.84 -14.80 7.53
C GLU A 30 -16.92 -14.34 6.39
N ILE A 31 -16.94 -15.05 5.25
CA ILE A 31 -16.13 -14.71 4.08
C ILE A 31 -16.51 -13.34 3.51
N ASN A 32 -17.80 -13.04 3.43
CA ASN A 32 -18.26 -11.74 2.94
C ASN A 32 -17.83 -10.59 3.88
N GLU A 33 -17.87 -10.80 5.18
CA GLU A 33 -17.39 -9.81 6.15
C GLU A 33 -15.87 -9.61 6.08
N TRP A 34 -15.11 -10.69 5.93
CA TRP A 34 -13.66 -10.63 5.74
C TRP A 34 -13.29 -9.88 4.46
N ASP A 35 -13.99 -10.17 3.35
CA ASP A 35 -13.75 -9.54 2.06
C ASP A 35 -14.02 -8.03 2.13
N ALA A 36 -15.17 -7.63 2.69
CA ALA A 36 -15.50 -6.22 2.89
C ALA A 36 -14.45 -5.49 3.75
N LYS A 37 -14.02 -6.08 4.87
CA LYS A 37 -12.96 -5.51 5.74
C LYS A 37 -11.64 -5.37 4.98
N ARG A 38 -11.28 -6.39 4.19
CA ARG A 38 -10.04 -6.39 3.41
C ARG A 38 -10.06 -5.32 2.32
N VAL A 39 -11.15 -5.22 1.55
CA VAL A 39 -11.31 -4.22 0.50
C VAL A 39 -11.24 -2.80 1.07
N ASN A 40 -11.91 -2.55 2.20
CA ASN A 40 -11.86 -1.25 2.86
C ASN A 40 -10.44 -0.90 3.30
N ARG A 41 -9.71 -1.83 3.91
CA ARG A 41 -8.30 -1.61 4.29
C ARG A 41 -7.39 -1.38 3.09
N LEU A 42 -7.60 -2.09 1.99
CA LEU A 42 -6.78 -1.93 0.77
C LEU A 42 -6.96 -0.54 0.13
N LYS A 43 -8.17 0.02 0.23
CA LYS A 43 -8.54 1.32 -0.36
C LYS A 43 -8.41 2.51 0.59
N ALA A 44 -8.05 2.28 1.85
CA ALA A 44 -7.79 3.37 2.80
C ALA A 44 -6.66 4.28 2.30
N ASP A 45 -6.57 5.51 2.82
CA ASP A 45 -5.56 6.49 2.38
C ASP A 45 -4.12 6.01 2.63
N ASP A 46 -3.91 5.24 3.69
CA ASP A 46 -2.67 4.51 4.03
C ASP A 46 -2.70 3.03 3.58
N GLY A 47 -3.70 2.68 2.77
CA GLY A 47 -3.96 1.34 2.28
C GLY A 47 -2.94 0.89 1.22
N TRP A 48 -2.86 -0.43 1.04
CA TRP A 48 -1.79 -1.04 0.25
C TRP A 48 -1.81 -0.72 -1.25
N LEU A 49 -2.93 -0.20 -1.75
CA LEU A 49 -3.06 0.20 -3.15
C LEU A 49 -2.49 1.60 -3.45
N ASN A 50 -2.07 2.36 -2.43
CA ASN A 50 -1.59 3.74 -2.61
C ASN A 50 -0.06 3.88 -2.69
N LEU A 51 0.67 2.76 -2.81
CA LEU A 51 2.13 2.79 -2.97
C LEU A 51 2.51 3.24 -4.38
N VAL A 52 3.09 4.44 -4.49
CA VAL A 52 3.52 5.01 -5.79
C VAL A 52 5.00 4.76 -6.10
N GLY A 53 5.81 4.34 -5.12
CA GLY A 53 7.22 4.01 -5.36
C GLY A 53 8.00 3.61 -4.10
N ARG A 54 9.19 3.06 -4.33
CA ARG A 54 10.24 2.82 -3.32
C ARG A 54 11.57 3.10 -3.99
N PHE A 55 12.40 3.93 -3.36
CA PHE A 55 13.60 4.46 -4.01
C PHE A 55 14.79 4.34 -3.05
N TRP A 56 15.71 3.43 -3.37
CA TRP A 56 16.90 3.26 -2.55
C TRP A 56 17.83 4.46 -2.65
N LEU A 57 18.15 5.05 -1.51
CA LEU A 57 19.07 6.17 -1.39
C LEU A 57 20.51 5.69 -1.51
N LYS A 58 21.32 6.55 -2.15
CA LYS A 58 22.78 6.43 -2.13
C LYS A 58 23.34 7.46 -1.16
N GLN A 59 24.54 7.21 -0.64
CA GLN A 59 25.24 8.22 0.16
C GLN A 59 25.40 9.52 -0.63
N GLY A 60 25.15 10.66 0.01
CA GLY A 60 25.09 11.97 -0.62
C GLY A 60 23.66 12.49 -0.74
N GLU A 61 23.45 13.36 -1.73
CA GLU A 61 22.17 14.02 -1.99
C GLU A 61 21.39 13.25 -3.06
N SER A 62 20.08 13.13 -2.89
CA SER A 62 19.14 12.62 -3.89
C SER A 62 17.97 13.60 -4.02
N THR A 63 17.86 14.22 -5.18
CA THR A 63 16.81 15.20 -5.50
C THR A 63 15.45 14.52 -5.68
N PHE A 64 14.36 15.21 -5.34
CA PHE A 64 13.00 14.67 -5.34
C PHE A 64 12.00 15.64 -5.99
N GLY A 65 11.17 15.13 -6.89
CA GLY A 65 10.10 15.91 -7.52
C GLY A 65 9.38 15.15 -8.65
N SER A 66 8.58 15.86 -9.44
CA SER A 66 7.88 15.29 -10.61
C SER A 66 8.65 15.42 -11.92
N ALA A 67 9.68 16.30 -11.98
CA ALA A 67 10.52 16.45 -13.15
C ALA A 67 11.51 15.28 -13.30
N LYS A 68 11.84 14.95 -14.56
CA LYS A 68 12.65 13.77 -14.93
C LYS A 68 14.14 13.91 -14.63
N ASP A 69 14.58 15.11 -14.29
CA ASP A 69 15.95 15.43 -13.91
C ASP A 69 16.21 15.27 -12.40
N ASN A 70 15.19 14.92 -11.61
CA ASN A 70 15.39 14.50 -10.22
C ASN A 70 15.91 13.04 -10.17
N ASP A 71 16.63 12.71 -9.09
CA ASP A 71 17.05 11.34 -8.80
C ASP A 71 15.87 10.45 -8.40
N ILE A 72 14.92 11.02 -7.65
CA ILE A 72 13.67 10.39 -7.21
C ILE A 72 12.52 11.09 -7.91
N VAL A 73 11.92 10.40 -8.88
CA VAL A 73 10.84 10.94 -9.71
C VAL A 73 9.51 10.29 -9.30
N VAL A 74 8.54 11.12 -8.89
CA VAL A 74 7.15 10.70 -8.72
C VAL A 74 6.30 11.40 -9.77
N GLU A 75 5.94 10.66 -10.82
CA GLU A 75 5.18 11.18 -11.96
C GLU A 75 3.76 11.56 -11.54
N SER A 76 3.51 12.85 -11.33
CA SER A 76 2.20 13.38 -11.03
C SER A 76 2.13 14.85 -11.41
N SER A 77 1.11 15.22 -12.18
CA SER A 77 0.84 16.62 -12.52
C SER A 77 0.41 17.49 -11.33
N LYS A 78 0.17 16.87 -10.16
CA LYS A 78 -0.20 17.56 -8.92
C LYS A 78 0.99 17.85 -8.01
N LEU A 79 2.18 17.35 -8.34
CA LEU A 79 3.39 17.56 -7.56
C LEU A 79 4.29 18.62 -8.21
N PRO A 80 4.96 19.48 -7.41
CA PRO A 80 6.00 20.36 -7.92
C PRO A 80 7.09 19.59 -8.68
N GLU A 81 7.63 20.22 -9.72
CA GLU A 81 8.74 19.68 -10.53
C GLU A 81 9.95 19.36 -9.65
N HIS A 82 10.25 20.23 -8.69
CA HIS A 82 11.29 20.04 -7.68
C HIS A 82 10.72 20.34 -6.30
N ILE A 83 10.89 19.40 -5.38
CA ILE A 83 10.32 19.46 -4.02
C ILE A 83 11.40 19.71 -2.99
N GLY A 84 12.52 19.00 -3.11
CA GLY A 84 13.57 18.96 -2.10
C GLY A 84 14.58 17.86 -2.37
N SER A 85 15.36 17.55 -1.36
CA SER A 85 16.38 16.51 -1.43
C SER A 85 16.42 15.67 -0.15
N PHE A 86 16.79 14.40 -0.31
CA PHE A 86 17.22 13.53 0.78
C PHE A 86 18.75 13.54 0.84
N ILE A 87 19.31 13.89 1.99
CA ILE A 87 20.73 13.86 2.27
C ILE A 87 21.00 12.63 3.14
N PHE A 88 21.58 11.60 2.54
CA PHE A 88 21.95 10.37 3.23
C PHE A 88 23.43 10.39 3.59
N LYS A 89 23.73 10.39 4.88
CA LYS A 89 25.10 10.34 5.41
C LYS A 89 25.19 9.28 6.50
N ASP A 90 26.07 8.30 6.27
CA ASP A 90 26.25 7.12 7.12
C ASP A 90 24.92 6.37 7.30
N SER A 91 24.27 6.49 8.45
CA SER A 91 22.96 5.88 8.76
C SER A 91 21.84 6.91 8.94
N VAL A 92 22.12 8.19 8.69
CA VAL A 92 21.19 9.30 8.93
C VAL A 92 20.71 9.87 7.61
N VAL A 93 19.39 9.95 7.45
CA VAL A 93 18.75 10.61 6.30
C VAL A 93 18.08 11.89 6.78
N THR A 94 18.47 13.01 6.18
CA THR A 94 17.85 14.32 6.39
C THR A 94 17.07 14.70 5.15
N PHE A 95 15.81 15.10 5.29
CA PHE A 95 15.06 15.72 4.21
C PHE A 95 15.20 17.25 4.29
N ARG A 96 15.43 17.90 3.14
CA ARG A 96 15.42 19.36 3.00
C ARG A 96 14.46 19.77 1.88
N ALA A 97 13.46 20.57 2.21
CA ALA A 97 12.55 21.16 1.23
C ALA A 97 13.21 22.34 0.51
N LEU A 98 12.87 22.56 -0.77
CA LEU A 98 13.25 23.78 -1.48
C LEU A 98 12.45 24.99 -0.98
N ASP A 99 13.03 26.18 -1.14
CA ASP A 99 12.34 27.42 -0.79
C ASP A 99 11.03 27.58 -1.55
N GLY A 100 9.97 27.96 -0.83
CA GLY A 100 8.63 28.11 -1.39
C GLY A 100 7.85 26.80 -1.54
N VAL A 101 8.46 25.63 -1.29
CA VAL A 101 7.77 24.35 -1.27
C VAL A 101 7.27 24.02 0.14
N ASN A 102 5.96 23.80 0.27
CA ASN A 102 5.34 23.52 1.55
C ASN A 102 5.20 22.01 1.80
N VAL A 103 6.26 21.40 2.35
CA VAL A 103 6.23 20.02 2.86
C VAL A 103 5.80 20.03 4.33
N MET A 104 4.89 19.13 4.70
CA MET A 104 4.24 19.11 6.00
C MET A 104 4.64 17.89 6.83
N LEU A 105 4.85 18.08 8.12
CA LEU A 105 4.83 17.05 9.16
C LEU A 105 3.61 17.31 10.05
N GLY A 106 2.53 16.55 9.82
CA GLY A 106 1.22 16.89 10.39
C GLY A 106 0.78 18.29 9.93
N ASP A 107 0.53 19.19 10.87
CA ASP A 107 0.11 20.57 10.59
C ASP A 107 1.27 21.58 10.52
N MET A 108 2.52 21.11 10.61
CA MET A 108 3.71 21.97 10.59
C MET A 108 4.46 21.90 9.26
N SER A 109 4.78 23.05 8.68
CA SER A 109 5.67 23.15 7.52
C SER A 109 7.12 22.89 7.94
N VAL A 110 7.83 22.04 7.19
CA VAL A 110 9.23 21.69 7.47
C VAL A 110 10.15 22.19 6.36
N LYS A 111 11.24 22.84 6.76
CA LYS A 111 12.34 23.20 5.85
C LYS A 111 13.41 22.12 5.81
N GLU A 112 13.77 21.59 6.98
CA GLU A 112 14.77 20.55 7.13
C GLU A 112 14.45 19.69 8.34
N ILE A 113 14.59 18.38 8.22
CA ILE A 113 14.29 17.43 9.30
C ILE A 113 15.07 16.11 9.13
N VAL A 114 15.57 15.57 10.24
CA VAL A 114 16.12 14.21 10.28
C VAL A 114 14.97 13.20 10.32
N LEU A 115 14.97 12.25 9.40
CA LEU A 115 13.90 11.26 9.29
C LEU A 115 14.09 10.13 10.32
N VAL A 116 13.02 9.82 11.02
CA VAL A 116 12.87 8.60 11.81
C VAL A 116 12.31 7.49 10.91
N ASP A 117 12.99 6.35 10.88
CA ASP A 117 12.63 5.19 10.05
C ASP A 117 11.47 4.36 10.60
N ASP A 118 10.97 3.45 9.77
CA ASP A 118 9.80 2.60 10.03
C ASP A 118 10.00 1.49 11.08
N GLN A 119 11.21 1.30 11.62
CA GLN A 119 11.46 0.35 12.70
C GLN A 119 11.20 0.94 14.09
N LYS A 120 10.92 2.25 14.17
CA LYS A 120 10.64 2.99 15.41
C LYS A 120 9.16 3.40 15.47
N ASN A 121 8.67 3.65 16.68
CA ASN A 121 7.26 3.98 16.91
C ASN A 121 6.87 5.38 16.41
N ASP A 122 7.85 6.25 16.22
CA ASP A 122 7.71 7.67 15.86
C ASP A 122 8.23 7.95 14.44
N VAL A 123 7.94 7.04 13.50
CA VAL A 123 8.28 7.19 12.08
C VAL A 123 7.90 8.56 11.55
N THR A 124 8.83 9.22 10.85
CA THR A 124 8.57 10.52 10.25
C THR A 124 7.81 10.33 8.95
N VAL A 125 6.58 10.82 8.89
CA VAL A 125 5.75 10.83 7.69
C VAL A 125 5.59 12.27 7.22
N LEU A 126 6.22 12.59 6.09
CA LEU A 126 6.12 13.87 5.44
C LEU A 126 5.03 13.84 4.37
N GLN A 127 4.40 14.98 4.13
CA GLN A 127 3.31 15.11 3.17
C GLN A 127 3.48 16.35 2.28
N ILE A 128 3.22 16.18 0.99
CA ILE A 128 3.03 17.28 0.05
C ILE A 128 1.82 16.99 -0.84
N GLY A 129 0.81 17.86 -0.79
CA GLY A 129 -0.49 17.58 -1.41
C GLY A 129 -1.08 16.27 -0.87
N SER A 130 -1.37 15.33 -1.76
CA SER A 130 -1.87 13.98 -1.41
C SER A 130 -0.77 12.92 -1.27
N VAL A 131 0.50 13.27 -1.49
CA VAL A 131 1.60 12.30 -1.43
C VAL A 131 2.22 12.32 -0.05
N LYS A 132 2.25 11.15 0.58
CA LYS A 132 2.95 10.90 1.84
C LYS A 132 4.20 10.07 1.55
N PHE A 133 5.28 10.38 2.27
CA PHE A 133 6.55 9.67 2.15
C PHE A 133 7.25 9.60 3.50
N ASN A 134 7.97 8.50 3.73
CA ASN A 134 8.67 8.20 4.97
C ASN A 134 9.91 7.36 4.65
N LEU A 135 10.84 7.31 5.59
CA LEU A 135 12.03 6.47 5.48
C LEU A 135 11.72 5.03 5.88
N ILE A 136 12.16 4.09 5.04
CA ILE A 136 12.09 2.66 5.26
C ILE A 136 13.51 2.09 5.27
N VAL A 137 13.83 1.29 6.30
CA VAL A 137 15.15 0.64 6.40
C VAL A 137 15.00 -0.87 6.37
N ARG A 138 15.71 -1.52 5.45
CA ARG A 138 15.75 -2.98 5.32
C ARG A 138 17.21 -3.42 5.21
N ASP A 139 17.69 -4.08 6.26
CA ASP A 139 19.10 -4.47 6.40
C ASP A 139 20.05 -3.26 6.19
N THR A 140 20.80 -3.25 5.08
CA THR A 140 21.73 -2.18 4.71
C THR A 140 21.14 -1.16 3.75
N LEU A 141 19.86 -1.30 3.38
CA LEU A 141 19.18 -0.46 2.40
C LEU A 141 18.26 0.56 3.07
N TYR A 142 18.37 1.81 2.62
CA TYR A 142 17.61 2.97 3.10
C TYR A 142 16.84 3.56 1.91
N GLY A 143 15.54 3.81 2.04
CA GLY A 143 14.73 4.37 0.94
C GLY A 143 13.25 4.45 1.23
#